data_AF-Q1JP45-F1
#
_entry.id   AF-Q1JP45-F1
#
_cell.length_a   1.000
_cell.length_b   1.000
_cell.length_c   1.000
_cell.angle_alpha   90.00
_cell.angle_beta   90.00
_cell.angle_gamma   90.00
#
_symmetry.space_group_name_H-M   'P 1'
#
loop_
_entity.id
_entity.type
_entity.pdbx_description
1 polymer ?
#
loop_
_entity_poly.entity_id
_entity_poly.type
_entity_poly.pdbx_seq_one_letter_code
_entity_poly.pdbx_strand_id
1 'polypeptide(L)' 'MRRHVKVITIGILSAHYYEITMLFLQAKIILDCFHIPQRLRQAITRFRIRIINTSAIKPIAYRTLKLY' A
#
# COMPACT_ATOMS: atom_id res chain seq x y z
N MET A 1 11.77 -2.30 25.30
CA MET A 1 10.76 -2.37 24.22
C MET A 1 11.05 -3.44 23.14
N ARG A 2 12.31 -3.72 22.73
CA ARG A 2 12.58 -4.69 21.63
C ARG A 2 12.51 -6.20 21.98
N ARG A 3 12.57 -6.59 23.26
CA ARG A 3 12.61 -8.02 23.69
C ARG A 3 11.28 -8.80 23.55
N HIS A 4 10.16 -8.14 23.28
CA HIS A 4 8.84 -8.80 23.22
C HIS A 4 8.28 -8.97 21.80
N VAL A 5 8.97 -8.46 20.78
CA VAL A 5 8.53 -8.60 19.39
C VAL A 5 8.86 -10.01 18.91
N LYS A 6 7.83 -10.84 18.72
CA LYS A 6 7.97 -12.24 18.30
C LYS A 6 7.89 -12.43 16.79
N VAL A 7 7.14 -11.57 16.11
CA VAL A 7 6.91 -11.64 14.67
C VAL A 7 6.99 -10.25 14.07
N ILE A 8 7.71 -10.11 12.97
CA ILE A 8 7.82 -8.88 12.19
C ILE A 8 7.43 -9.20 10.76
N THR A 9 6.57 -8.38 10.20
CA THR A 9 6.16 -8.50 8.80
C THR A 9 6.85 -7.38 8.01
N ILE A 10 7.67 -7.72 7.03
CA ILE A 10 8.47 -6.76 6.25
C ILE A 10 8.10 -6.91 4.77
N GLY A 11 7.77 -5.80 4.11
CA GLY A 11 7.56 -5.80 2.66
C GLY A 11 8.85 -6.11 1.90
N ILE A 12 8.74 -6.87 0.82
CA ILE A 12 9.89 -7.30 -0.01
C ILE A 12 10.74 -6.14 -0.57
N LEU A 13 10.15 -4.94 -0.71
CA LEU A 13 10.84 -3.72 -1.18
C LEU A 13 11.12 -2.72 -0.06
N SER A 14 11.11 -3.15 1.20
CA SER A 14 11.40 -2.24 2.32
C SER A 14 12.88 -1.86 2.32
N ALA A 15 13.17 -0.56 2.26
CA ALA A 15 14.54 -0.03 2.29
C ALA A 15 15.31 -0.40 3.57
N HIS A 16 14.60 -0.79 4.62
CA HIS A 16 15.14 -1.07 5.94
C HIS A 16 15.22 -2.56 6.28
N TYR A 17 15.18 -3.44 5.27
CA TYR A 17 15.23 -4.90 5.51
C TYR A 17 16.44 -5.28 6.39
N TYR A 18 17.63 -4.79 6.04
CA TYR A 18 18.87 -5.07 6.75
C TYR A 18 18.91 -4.46 8.16
N GLU A 19 18.40 -3.25 8.34
CA GLU A 19 18.37 -2.60 9.64
C GLU A 19 17.39 -3.31 10.59
N ILE A 20 16.21 -3.68 10.09
CA ILE A 20 15.17 -4.35 10.88
C ILE A 20 15.62 -5.77 11.26
N THR A 21 16.31 -6.51 10.39
CA THR A 21 16.85 -7.83 10.72
C THR A 21 17.90 -7.74 11.83
N MET A 22 18.78 -6.72 11.80
CA MET A 22 19.79 -6.51 12.83
C MET A 22 19.21 -6.04 14.17
N LEU A 23 18.12 -5.27 14.15
CA LEU A 23 17.48 -4.77 15.37
C LEU A 23 16.63 -5.84 16.08
N PHE A 24 16.18 -6.88 15.36
CA PHE A 24 15.23 -7.87 15.85
C PHE A 24 15.65 -9.30 15.53
N LEU A 25 16.87 -9.65 15.95
CA LEU A 25 17.50 -10.96 15.75
C LEU A 25 16.71 -12.15 16.34
N GLN A 26 15.82 -11.89 17.31
CA GLN A 26 15.01 -12.92 17.98
C GLN A 26 13.58 -13.04 17.43
N ALA A 27 13.19 -12.17 16.48
CA ALA A 27 11.84 -12.15 15.92
C ALA A 27 11.76 -12.96 14.63
N LYS A 28 10.65 -13.68 14.42
CA LYS A 28 10.37 -14.32 13.14
C LYS A 28 10.01 -13.27 12.09
N ILE A 29 10.78 -13.21 11.01
CA ILE A 29 10.56 -12.27 9.91
C ILE A 29 9.68 -12.94 8.85
N ILE A 30 8.54 -12.33 8.55
CA ILE A 30 7.61 -12.74 7.51
C ILE A 30 7.72 -11.73 6.37
N LEU A 31 7.95 -12.22 5.15
CA LEU A 31 7.94 -11.37 3.96
C LEU A 31 6.50 -11.11 3.52
N ASP A 32 6.15 -9.84 3.40
CA ASP A 32 4.84 -9.41 2.93
C ASP A 32 4.86 -9.08 1.44
N CYS A 33 4.30 -10.01 0.67
CA CYS A 33 4.13 -9.89 -0.76
C CYS A 33 2.92 -9.05 -1.19
N PHE A 34 1.97 -8.73 -0.29
CA PHE A 34 0.75 -7.97 -0.62
C PHE A 34 1.05 -6.51 -0.98
N HIS A 35 2.22 -6.00 -0.60
CA HIS A 35 2.68 -4.67 -0.98
C HIS A 35 2.76 -4.45 -2.50
N ILE A 36 3.10 -5.46 -3.29
CA ILE A 36 3.17 -5.35 -4.76
C ILE A 36 1.78 -5.17 -5.37
N PRO A 37 0.81 -6.09 -5.20
CA PRO A 37 -0.54 -5.92 -5.73
C PRO A 37 -1.26 -4.70 -5.12
N GLN A 38 -0.97 -4.32 -3.87
CA GLN A 38 -1.53 -3.11 -3.26
C GLN A 38 -1.02 -1.83 -3.92
N ARG A 39 0.30 -1.71 -4.15
CA ARG A 39 0.86 -0.57 -4.88
C ARG A 39 0.32 -0.49 -6.30
N LEU A 40 0.18 -1.61 -6.99
CA LEU A 40 -0.42 -1.65 -8.32
C LEU A 40 -1.88 -1.16 -8.30
N ARG A 41 -2.69 -1.64 -7.36
CA ARG A 41 -4.07 -1.18 -7.17
C ARG A 41 -4.14 0.34 -6.94
N GLN A 42 -3.23 0.87 -6.13
CA GLN A 42 -3.13 2.31 -5.88
C GLN A 42 -2.72 3.07 -7.16
N ALA A 43 -1.74 2.56 -7.92
CA ALA A 43 -1.30 3.17 -9.17
C ALA A 43 -2.44 3.25 -10.20
N ILE A 44 -3.20 2.16 -10.37
CA ILE A 44 -4.38 2.12 -11.25
C ILE A 44 -5.44 3.12 -10.79
N THR A 45 -5.70 3.19 -9.49
CA THR A 45 -6.68 4.14 -8.93
C THR A 45 -6.26 5.59 -9.19
N ARG A 46 -5.00 5.93 -8.93
CA ARG A 46 -4.44 7.25 -9.21
C ARG A 46 -4.48 7.60 -10.70
N PHE A 47 -4.16 6.63 -11.56
CA PHE A 47 -4.22 6.79 -13.00
C PHE A 47 -5.64 7.11 -13.47
N ARG A 48 -6.63 6.36 -12.99
CA ARG A 48 -8.05 6.59 -13.28
C ARG A 48 -8.50 7.98 -12.81
N ILE A 49 -8.16 8.37 -11.57
CA ILE A 49 -8.51 9.70 -11.03
C ILE A 49 -7.88 10.80 -11.89
N ARG A 50 -6.61 10.64 -12.28
CA ARG A 50 -5.92 11.60 -13.14
C ARG A 50 -6.63 11.75 -14.48
N ILE A 51 -6.97 10.63 -15.15
CA ILE A 51 -7.74 10.67 -16.41
C ILE A 51 -9.03 11.46 -16.23
N ILE A 52 -9.82 11.14 -15.19
CA ILE A 52 -11.09 11.82 -14.91
C ILE A 52 -10.87 13.32 -14.69
N ASN A 53 -9.86 13.69 -13.92
CA ASN A 53 -9.56 15.09 -13.62
C ASN A 53 -9.01 15.87 -14.83
N THR A 54 -8.27 15.22 -15.72
CA THR A 54 -7.72 15.84 -16.94
C THR A 54 -8.73 15.87 -18.09
N SER A 55 -9.63 14.90 -18.14
CA SER A 55 -10.73 14.92 -19.10
C SER A 55 -11.75 15.96 -18.65
N ALA A 56 -12.14 16.89 -19.54
CA ALA A 56 -13.20 17.87 -19.25
C ALA A 56 -14.60 17.23 -19.02
N ILE A 57 -14.66 15.89 -18.95
CA ILE A 57 -15.85 15.10 -18.69
C ILE A 57 -16.23 15.30 -17.21
N LYS A 58 -17.21 16.19 -16.97
CA LYS A 58 -17.86 16.26 -15.66
C LYS A 58 -18.58 14.93 -15.42
N PRO A 59 -18.34 14.21 -14.31
CA PRO A 59 -19.05 12.98 -14.01
C PRO A 59 -20.48 13.31 -13.55
N ILE A 60 -21.36 13.64 -14.50
CA ILE A 60 -22.76 14.00 -14.26
C ILE A 60 -23.54 12.78 -13.74
N ALA A 61 -23.24 11.59 -14.26
CA ALA A 61 -23.88 10.33 -13.86
C ALA A 61 -23.51 9.87 -12.43
N TYR A 62 -22.28 10.10 -11.98
CA TYR A 62 -21.86 9.66 -10.64
C TYR A 62 -22.40 10.58 -9.54
N ARG A 63 -22.55 11.89 -9.81
CA ARG A 63 -23.14 12.83 -8.83
C ARG A 63 -24.64 12.58 -8.60
N THR A 64 -25.36 12.21 -9.65
CA THR A 64 -26.80 11.89 -9.57
C THR A 64 -27.04 10.56 -8.85
N LEU A 65 -26.19 9.55 -9.06
CA LEU A 65 -26.26 8.26 -8.36
C LEU A 65 -25.93 8.32 -6.86
N LYS A 66 -25.27 9.37 -6.38
CA LYS A 66 -24.91 9.53 -4.96
C LYS A 66 -25.97 10.29 -4.14
N LEU A 67 -27.00 10.80 -4.81
CA LEU A 67 -28.08 11.62 -4.24
C LEU A 67 -29.42 10.87 -4.13
N TYR A 68 -29.48 9.63 -4.59
CA TYR A 68 -30.57 8.66 -4.37
C TYR A 68 -30.04 7.52 -3.50
#